data_AF-A0A919Y0Z3-F1
#
_entry.id   AF-A0A919Y0Z3-F1
#
_cell.length_a   1.000
_cell.length_b   1.000
_cell.length_c   1.000
_cell.angle_alpha   90.00
_cell.angle_beta   90.00
_cell.angle_gamma   90.00
#
_symmetry.space_group_name_H-M   'P 1'
#
loop_
_entity.id
_entity.type
_entity.pdbx_description
1 polymer ?
#
loop_
_entity_poly.entity_id
_entity_poly.type
_entity_poly.pdbx_seq_one_letter_code
_entity_poly.pdbx_strand_id
1 'polypeptide(L)'
;MARENGKMSREEAGRLGGKATSKNHGKEFYQEIGQKGGKATSSKHSKEFYQEIGQKGGEATSEKYDKDFYRSIGRKGGRARGSNPNM
;
A
#
# COMPACT_ATOMS: atom_id res chain seq x y z
N MET A 1 17.84 4.36 -43.67
CA MET A 1 17.38 3.68 -42.43
C MET A 1 18.07 4.35 -41.24
N ALA A 2 17.37 5.24 -40.52
CA ALA A 2 17.90 5.91 -39.35
C ALA A 2 17.80 4.99 -38.13
N ARG A 3 18.89 4.82 -37.39
CA ARG A 3 19.01 3.91 -36.24
C ARG A 3 18.30 4.53 -35.03
N GLU A 4 17.18 3.95 -34.60
CA GLU A 4 16.53 4.26 -33.31
C GLU A 4 17.01 3.38 -32.15
N ASN A 5 18.17 2.72 -32.27
CA ASN A 5 18.61 1.70 -31.30
C ASN A 5 19.45 2.23 -30.11
N GLY A 6 19.08 3.37 -29.53
CA GLY A 6 19.86 3.97 -28.42
C GLY A 6 19.06 4.61 -27.29
N LYS A 7 17.72 4.65 -27.38
CA LYS A 7 16.89 5.26 -26.35
C LYS A 7 16.36 4.19 -25.40
N MET A 8 16.73 4.30 -24.13
CA MET A 8 16.20 3.49 -23.04
C MET A 8 14.66 3.61 -22.99
N SER A 9 13.97 2.48 -22.79
CA SER A 9 12.51 2.49 -22.57
C SER A 9 12.15 3.30 -21.32
N ARG A 10 10.93 3.88 -21.29
CA ARG A 10 10.37 4.51 -20.09
C ARG A 10 10.29 3.54 -18.91
N GLU A 11 9.92 2.28 -19.16
CA GLU A 11 9.87 1.27 -18.10
C GLU A 11 11.27 0.95 -17.57
N GLU A 12 12.24 0.87 -18.47
CA GLU A 12 13.62 0.59 -18.11
C GLU A 12 14.24 1.75 -17.32
N ALA A 13 13.97 2.99 -17.73
CA ALA A 13 14.34 4.20 -17.00
C ALA A 13 13.69 4.25 -15.62
N GLY A 14 12.39 3.94 -15.51
CA GLY A 14 11.67 3.89 -14.24
C GLY A 14 12.23 2.83 -13.29
N ARG A 15 12.54 1.64 -13.81
CA ARG A 15 13.16 0.55 -13.06
C ARG A 15 14.55 0.95 -12.55
N LEU A 16 15.38 1.56 -13.39
CA LEU A 16 16.73 1.98 -13.01
C LEU A 16 16.69 3.13 -11.99
N GLY A 17 15.79 4.10 -12.17
CA GLY A 17 15.55 5.15 -11.19
C GLY A 17 15.15 4.59 -9.83
N GLY A 18 14.17 3.69 -9.79
CA GLY A 18 13.74 3.02 -8.56
C GLY A 18 14.88 2.25 -7.87
N LYS A 19 15.70 1.53 -8.64
CA LYS A 19 16.89 0.82 -8.11
C LYS A 19 17.94 1.76 -7.55
N ALA A 20 18.15 2.93 -8.17
CA ALA A 20 19.07 3.94 -7.66
C ALA A 20 18.54 4.54 -6.35
N THR A 21 17.26 4.93 -6.31
CA THR A 21 16.61 5.45 -5.11
C THR A 21 16.63 4.44 -3.96
N SER A 22 16.35 3.14 -4.22
CA SER A 22 16.39 2.11 -3.17
C SER A 22 17.78 1.86 -2.59
N LYS A 23 18.85 2.10 -3.36
CA LYS A 23 20.23 1.98 -2.88
C LYS A 23 20.67 3.17 -2.05
N ASN A 24 20.17 4.36 -2.37
CA ASN A 24 20.62 5.62 -1.76
C ASN A 24 19.80 6.03 -0.52
N HIS A 25 18.63 5.43 -0.30
CA HIS A 25 17.72 5.84 0.77
C HIS A 25 17.33 4.70 1.70
N GLY A 26 17.33 4.99 3.01
CA GLY A 26 16.92 4.06 4.06
C GLY A 26 15.43 4.13 4.41
N LYS A 27 15.05 3.40 5.47
CA LYS A 27 13.66 3.26 5.94
C LYS A 27 12.97 4.60 6.22
N GLU A 28 13.64 5.52 6.91
CA GLU A 28 13.09 6.82 7.31
C GLU A 28 12.63 7.65 6.11
N PHE A 29 13.36 7.60 4.99
CA PHE A 29 13.00 8.30 3.75
C PHE A 29 11.64 7.84 3.22
N TYR A 30 11.41 6.53 3.16
CA TYR A 30 10.14 5.98 2.68
C TYR A 30 9.00 6.21 3.67
N GLN A 31 9.29 6.20 4.97
CA GLN A 31 8.31 6.56 5.99
C GLN A 31 7.85 8.01 5.87
N GLU A 32 8.79 8.94 5.66
CA GLU A 32 8.47 10.35 5.45
C GLU A 32 7.62 10.55 4.20
N ILE A 33 7.98 9.90 3.08
CA ILE A 33 7.18 9.94 1.84
C ILE A 33 5.78 9.38 2.07
N GLY A 34 5.67 8.23 2.73
CA GLY A 34 4.38 7.63 3.08
C GLY A 34 3.53 8.55 3.95
N GLN A 35 4.14 9.19 4.95
CA GLN A 35 3.46 10.14 5.83
C GLN A 35 2.97 11.37 5.06
N LYS A 36 3.80 11.95 4.18
CA LYS A 36 3.42 13.09 3.34
C LYS A 36 2.26 12.73 2.40
N GLY A 37 2.33 11.58 1.75
CA GLY A 37 1.25 11.07 0.88
C GLY A 37 -0.05 10.84 1.65
N GLY A 38 0.04 10.24 2.84
CA GLY A 38 -1.10 10.04 3.75
C GLY A 38 -1.76 11.36 4.16
N LYS A 39 -0.97 12.34 4.62
CA LYS A 39 -1.45 13.68 4.99
C LYS A 39 -2.15 14.38 3.83
N ALA A 40 -1.52 14.40 2.66
CA ALA A 40 -2.09 15.02 1.46
C ALA A 40 -3.43 14.38 1.07
N THR A 41 -3.51 13.04 1.14
CA THR A 41 -4.75 12.30 0.87
C THR A 41 -5.83 12.64 1.90
N SER A 42 -5.50 12.60 3.20
CA SER A 42 -6.46 12.89 4.27
C SER A 42 -6.97 14.33 4.25
N SER A 43 -6.15 15.29 3.80
CA SER A 43 -6.57 16.69 3.68
C SER A 43 -7.47 16.93 2.46
N LYS A 44 -7.37 16.10 1.43
CA LYS A 44 -8.13 16.25 0.18
C LYS A 44 -9.47 15.53 0.20
N HIS A 45 -9.59 14.46 0.98
CA HIS A 45 -10.73 13.55 0.95
C HIS A 45 -11.58 13.63 2.23
N SER A 46 -12.90 13.55 2.06
CA SER A 46 -13.85 13.57 3.16
C SER A 46 -14.05 12.20 3.79
N LYS A 47 -14.84 12.14 4.86
CA LYS A 47 -15.20 10.90 5.54
C LYS A 47 -15.91 9.92 4.61
N GLU A 48 -16.78 10.42 3.74
CA GLU A 48 -17.58 9.65 2.80
C GLU A 48 -16.67 8.90 1.80
N PHE A 49 -15.58 9.54 1.36
CA PHE A 49 -14.58 8.88 0.51
C PHE A 49 -13.97 7.64 1.19
N TYR A 50 -13.59 7.77 2.48
CA TYR A 50 -13.02 6.64 3.22
C TYR A 50 -14.05 5.53 3.49
N GLN A 51 -15.32 5.89 3.67
CA GLN A 51 -16.41 4.93 3.79
C GLN A 51 -16.61 4.15 2.48
N GLU A 52 -16.63 4.85 1.34
CA GLU A 52 -16.80 4.23 0.02
C GLU A 52 -15.66 3.26 -0.30
N ILE A 53 -14.40 3.66 -0.12
CA ILE A 53 -13.26 2.76 -0.38
C ILE A 53 -13.23 1.59 0.60
N GLY A 54 -13.68 1.81 1.84
CA GLY A 54 -13.81 0.75 2.85
C GLY A 54 -14.88 -0.27 2.45
N GLN A 55 -16.04 0.20 1.98
CA GLN A 55 -17.11 -0.65 1.46
C GLN A 55 -16.64 -1.47 0.26
N LYS A 56 -16.04 -0.82 -0.75
CA LYS A 56 -15.49 -1.49 -1.94
C LYS A 56 -14.46 -2.56 -1.58
N GLY A 57 -13.57 -2.27 -0.64
CA GLY A 57 -12.59 -3.23 -0.14
C GLY A 57 -13.24 -4.42 0.59
N GLY A 58 -14.30 -4.16 1.36
CA GLY A 58 -15.09 -5.19 2.04
C GLY A 58 -15.81 -6.11 1.06
N GLU A 59 -16.50 -5.53 0.08
CA GLU A 59 -17.22 -6.25 -0.99
C GLU A 59 -16.27 -7.16 -1.77
N ALA A 60 -15.16 -6.60 -2.27
CA ALA A 60 -14.15 -7.37 -3.01
C ALA A 60 -13.50 -8.48 -2.18
N THR A 61 -13.41 -8.32 -0.86
CA THR A 61 -12.94 -9.39 0.04
C THR A 61 -14.02 -10.45 0.22
N SER A 62 -15.28 -10.06 0.41
CA SER A 62 -16.39 -11.00 0.60
C SER A 62 -16.70 -11.84 -0.63
N GLU A 63 -16.47 -11.31 -1.83
CA GLU A 63 -16.61 -12.05 -3.07
C GLU A 63 -15.51 -13.10 -3.26
N LYS A 64 -14.31 -12.84 -2.73
CA LYS A 64 -13.12 -13.69 -2.94
C LYS A 64 -12.94 -14.77 -1.88
N TYR A 65 -13.48 -14.57 -0.67
CA TYR A 65 -13.12 -15.38 0.49
C TYR A 65 -14.33 -15.95 1.22
N ASP A 66 -14.15 -17.13 1.78
CA ASP A 66 -15.16 -17.90 2.47
C ASP A 66 -15.15 -17.69 3.99
N LYS A 67 -16.08 -18.35 4.69
CA LYS A 67 -16.23 -18.21 6.15
C LYS A 67 -14.96 -18.57 6.92
N ASP A 68 -14.15 -19.48 6.40
CA ASP A 68 -12.91 -19.93 7.06
C ASP A 68 -11.83 -18.86 7.03
N PHE A 69 -11.73 -18.09 5.93
CA PHE A 69 -10.90 -16.90 5.87
C PHE A 69 -11.29 -15.87 6.93
N TYR A 70 -12.59 -15.54 7.04
CA TYR A 70 -13.10 -14.60 8.05
C TYR A 70 -12.84 -15.08 9.48
N ARG A 71 -12.99 -16.38 9.75
CA ARG A 71 -12.64 -16.99 11.04
C ARG A 71 -11.14 -16.85 11.33
N SER A 72 -10.28 -17.05 10.34
CA SER A 72 -8.83 -16.95 10.47
C SER A 72 -8.38 -15.53 10.80
N ILE A 73 -8.86 -14.52 10.06
CA ILE A 73 -8.53 -13.12 10.32
C ILE A 73 -9.11 -12.64 11.67
N GLY A 74 -10.31 -13.10 12.04
CA GLY A 74 -10.91 -12.81 13.34
C GLY A 74 -10.08 -13.36 14.50
N ARG A 75 -9.60 -14.60 14.39
CA ARG A 75 -8.67 -15.21 15.37
C ARG A 75 -7.33 -14.46 15.44
N LYS A 76 -6.76 -14.06 14.29
CA LYS A 76 -5.51 -13.28 14.26
C LYS A 76 -5.69 -11.91 14.92
N GLY A 77 -6.78 -11.21 14.63
CA GLY A 77 -7.12 -9.92 15.24
C GLY A 77 -7.39 -10.02 16.75
N GLY A 78 -8.08 -11.08 17.18
CA GLY A 78 -8.33 -11.33 18.61
C GLY A 78 -7.05 -11.62 19.40
N ARG A 79 -6.12 -12.41 18.82
CA ARG A 79 -4.82 -12.69 19.45
C ARG A 79 -3.95 -11.45 19.59
N ALA A 80 -3.97 -10.55 18.60
CA ALA A 80 -3.23 -9.28 18.66
C ALA A 80 -3.70 -8.38 19.81
N ARG A 81 -4.99 -8.42 20.17
CA ARG A 81 -5.56 -7.68 21.31
C ARG A 81 -5.32 -8.38 22.65
N GLY A 82 -5.36 -9.72 22.67
CA GLY A 82 -5.16 -10.52 23.89
C GLY A 82 -3.69 -10.69 24.31
N SER A 83 -2.73 -10.34 23.45
CA SER A 83 -1.29 -10.48 23.73
C SER A 83 -0.65 -9.21 24.29
N ASN A 84 -1.44 -8.21 24.69
CA ASN A 84 -0.95 -7.01 25.38
C ASN A 84 -1.26 -7.13 26.88
N PRO A 85 -0.40 -7.74 27.71
CA PRO A 85 -0.67 -7.98 29.13
C PRO A 85 -0.65 -6.71 30.02
N ASN A 86 -0.54 -5.51 29.45
CA ASN A 86 -0.53 -4.22 30.15
C ASN A 86 -1.66 -3.30 29.70
N MET A 87 -2.92 -3.73 29.87
CA MET A 87 -4.08 -2.84 29.98
C MET A 87 -4.84 -3.16 31.26
#